data_AF-A0A977LAM5-F1
#
_entry.id   AF-A0A977LAM5-F1
#
_cell.length_a   1.000
_cell.length_b   1.000
_cell.length_c   1.000
_cell.angle_alpha   90.00
_cell.angle_beta   90.00
_cell.angle_gamma   90.00
#
_symmetry.space_group_name_H-M   'P 1'
#
loop_
_entity.id
_entity.type
_entity.pdbx_description
1 polymer ?
#
loop_
_entity_poly.entity_id
_entity_poly.type
_entity_poly.pdbx_seq_one_letter_code
_entity_poly.pdbx_strand_id
1 'polypeptide(L)'
;MKLYEILNQQLIKEPNFVTDNGELKKWVVLNKAQNFDEELIGLLLDNADLKDKFFKTVKGTLIFNQNLFVQFLEQKNYLNNSYTQYKNKVGITIDGKYLKQRNEVSLVWPFKDCILEGGQSREEEKREEIFFNEFLAQDEITQLLEPKVFTNAKRIDKDGEKPLDQFSRNENGTITDNLNIKGNNLLALHTLKEEFTDKVKLIYIDPPYNTGSDSFKYNDSFTESTWLTFMHNRLKVAHSLLHKSGVLLVQINDHNQTYLKILLDDVFRKENFINIISVRTKSPSGFKTVNLGLFETAEYILMYGKSKNDFKYNPQYVDSGYDENYTGYITNITEEPEKWIIDDIRKIICRKEGIDPDTTNQPYSKVKEKIGEGVYIQKLSDFALANADSVFRLTAIGDDAGKETLDAKKKSQKNPDKVFKVTREQNDSRFILNGQEIAFYSKKIKEIDGKSIPTTILTNIWSDISL
;
A
#
# COMPACT_ATOMS: atom_id res chain seq x y z
N MET A 1 -1.72 23.33 -35.65
CA MET A 1 -0.91 22.77 -36.74
C MET A 1 -0.38 23.85 -37.68
N LYS A 2 -1.24 24.70 -38.27
CA LYS A 2 -0.87 25.80 -39.21
C LYS A 2 0.27 26.72 -38.76
N LEU A 3 0.26 27.24 -37.52
CA LEU A 3 1.27 28.23 -37.09
C LEU A 3 2.71 27.70 -37.05
N TYR A 4 2.91 26.42 -36.69
CA TYR A 4 4.26 25.85 -36.69
C TYR A 4 4.75 25.55 -38.10
N GLU A 5 3.86 25.15 -39.01
CA GLU A 5 4.23 24.97 -40.41
C GLU A 5 4.66 26.31 -41.01
N ILE A 6 3.94 27.39 -40.70
CA ILE A 6 4.31 28.76 -41.07
C ILE A 6 5.67 29.14 -40.46
N LEU A 7 5.87 28.88 -39.16
CA LEU A 7 7.16 29.14 -38.50
C LEU A 7 8.30 28.37 -39.18
N ASN A 8 8.12 27.09 -39.45
CA ASN A 8 9.15 26.25 -40.05
C ASN A 8 9.48 26.72 -41.48
N GLN A 9 8.47 27.03 -42.29
CA GLN A 9 8.65 27.60 -43.64
C GLN A 9 9.41 28.93 -43.60
N GLN A 10 9.18 29.73 -42.57
CA GLN A 10 9.84 31.02 -42.43
C GLN A 10 11.28 30.90 -41.96
N LEU A 11 11.57 29.99 -41.01
CA LEU A 11 12.92 29.82 -40.47
C LEU A 11 13.86 29.02 -41.39
N ILE A 12 13.33 28.14 -42.25
CA ILE A 12 14.14 27.41 -43.25
C ILE A 12 14.75 28.34 -44.30
N LYS A 13 14.25 29.57 -44.43
CA LYS A 13 14.84 30.60 -45.31
C LYS A 13 16.26 30.99 -44.88
N GLU A 14 16.62 30.76 -43.63
CA GLU A 14 17.95 31.03 -43.10
C GLU A 14 18.80 29.74 -43.04
N PRO A 15 19.83 29.60 -43.90
CA PRO A 15 20.67 28.40 -43.97
C PRO A 15 21.31 28.02 -42.64
N ASN A 16 21.66 29.00 -41.79
CA ASN A 16 22.27 28.73 -40.50
C ASN A 16 21.31 28.07 -39.50
N PHE A 17 20.00 28.15 -39.74
CA PHE A 17 18.99 27.54 -38.89
C PHE A 17 18.63 26.12 -39.30
N VAL A 18 19.17 25.60 -40.42
CA VAL A 18 18.85 24.26 -40.94
C VAL A 18 20.06 23.32 -40.95
N THR A 19 19.81 22.02 -40.84
CA THR A 19 20.78 20.95 -41.07
C THR A 19 20.99 20.73 -42.57
N ASP A 20 22.02 19.97 -42.93
CA ASP A 20 22.32 19.63 -44.34
C ASP A 20 21.18 18.84 -45.01
N ASN A 21 20.28 18.26 -44.21
CA ASN A 21 19.08 17.54 -44.67
C ASN A 21 17.81 18.43 -44.71
N GLY A 22 17.94 19.74 -44.48
CA GLY A 22 16.82 20.70 -44.51
C GLY A 22 15.95 20.73 -43.25
N GLU A 23 16.39 20.11 -42.15
CA GLU A 23 15.65 20.12 -40.88
C GLU A 23 16.07 21.29 -39.99
N LEU A 24 15.13 21.90 -39.28
CA LEU A 24 15.40 23.02 -38.40
C LEU A 24 16.25 22.62 -37.18
N LYS A 25 17.40 23.26 -37.01
CA LYS A 25 18.26 23.19 -35.81
C LYS A 25 17.61 23.93 -34.64
N LYS A 26 16.63 23.30 -33.98
CA LYS A 26 15.84 23.90 -32.89
C LYS A 26 16.69 24.53 -31.78
N TRP A 27 17.81 23.91 -31.41
CA TRP A 27 18.70 24.44 -30.37
C TRP A 27 19.37 25.76 -30.78
N VAL A 28 19.70 25.93 -32.08
CA VAL A 28 20.25 27.17 -32.63
C VAL A 28 19.19 28.27 -32.56
N VAL A 29 17.97 27.97 -33.02
CA VAL A 29 16.85 28.92 -32.99
C VAL A 29 16.49 29.32 -31.56
N LEU A 30 16.50 28.38 -30.61
CA LEU A 30 16.27 28.68 -29.20
C LEU A 30 17.35 29.58 -28.61
N ASN A 31 18.62 29.31 -28.91
CA ASN A 31 19.75 30.14 -28.46
C ASN A 31 19.67 31.56 -29.06
N LYS A 32 19.35 31.66 -30.36
CA LYS A 32 19.12 32.93 -31.07
C LYS A 32 17.95 33.71 -30.46
N ALA A 33 16.84 33.03 -30.13
CA ALA A 33 15.71 33.64 -29.44
C ALA A 33 16.09 34.18 -28.06
N GLN A 34 16.87 33.42 -27.30
CA GLN A 34 17.36 33.81 -25.96
C GLN A 34 18.26 35.05 -25.99
N ASN A 35 18.98 35.28 -27.10
CA ASN A 35 19.88 36.41 -27.29
C ASN A 35 19.28 37.57 -28.10
N PHE A 36 17.97 37.58 -28.33
CA PHE A 36 17.29 38.61 -29.13
C PHE A 36 17.94 38.85 -30.50
N ASP A 37 18.34 37.76 -31.15
CA ASP A 37 19.02 37.82 -32.44
C ASP A 37 18.16 38.54 -33.50
N GLU A 38 18.78 39.52 -34.16
CA GLU A 38 18.11 40.43 -35.10
C GLU A 38 17.57 39.69 -36.33
N GLU A 39 18.32 38.71 -36.84
CA GLU A 39 17.96 37.92 -38.01
C GLU A 39 16.76 37.01 -37.73
N LEU A 40 16.76 36.33 -36.58
CA LEU A 40 15.60 35.57 -36.12
C LEU A 40 14.37 36.49 -35.95
N ILE A 41 14.52 37.62 -35.27
CA ILE A 41 13.41 38.56 -35.05
C ILE A 41 12.88 39.10 -36.38
N GLY A 42 13.75 39.47 -37.31
CA GLY A 42 13.39 39.93 -38.65
C GLY A 42 12.53 38.90 -39.40
N LEU A 43 12.97 37.64 -39.43
CA LEU A 43 12.21 36.55 -40.06
C LEU A 43 10.81 36.38 -39.47
N LEU A 44 10.66 36.52 -38.16
CA LEU A 44 9.35 36.43 -37.50
C LEU A 44 8.45 37.65 -37.81
N LEU A 45 9.04 38.84 -38.00
CA LEU A 45 8.32 40.07 -38.35
C LEU A 45 7.80 40.07 -39.79
N ASP A 46 8.51 39.39 -40.69
CA ASP A 46 8.17 39.29 -42.11
C ASP A 46 6.90 38.45 -42.39
N ASN A 47 6.40 37.73 -41.39
CA ASN A 47 5.17 36.95 -41.50
C ASN A 47 4.09 37.50 -40.57
N ALA A 48 2.92 37.86 -41.12
CA ALA A 48 1.84 38.49 -40.36
C ALA A 48 1.31 37.62 -39.20
N ASP A 49 1.19 36.31 -39.38
CA ASP A 49 0.68 35.39 -38.35
C ASP A 49 1.69 35.19 -37.21
N LEU A 50 2.99 35.10 -37.55
CA LEU A 50 4.07 35.01 -36.54
C LEU A 50 4.23 36.32 -35.79
N LYS A 51 4.11 37.46 -36.50
CA LYS A 51 4.12 38.80 -35.92
C LYS A 51 2.98 39.01 -34.94
N ASP A 52 1.74 38.68 -35.32
CA ASP A 52 0.57 38.78 -34.45
C ASP A 52 0.72 37.89 -33.19
N LYS A 53 1.30 36.70 -33.34
CA LYS A 53 1.41 35.76 -32.23
C LYS A 53 2.56 36.08 -31.27
N PHE A 54 3.74 36.39 -31.78
CA PHE A 54 4.97 36.46 -30.98
C PHE A 54 5.40 37.87 -30.64
N PHE A 55 4.65 38.89 -31.05
CA PHE A 55 4.95 40.28 -30.72
C PHE A 55 3.76 40.99 -30.09
N LYS A 56 4.06 42.01 -29.30
CA LYS A 56 3.05 42.86 -28.66
C LYS A 56 3.41 44.33 -28.87
N THR A 57 2.45 45.12 -29.33
CA THR A 57 2.62 46.57 -29.44
C THR A 57 2.39 47.22 -28.08
N VAL A 58 3.36 47.99 -27.60
CA VAL A 58 3.28 48.79 -26.37
C VAL A 58 3.69 50.22 -26.72
N LYS A 59 2.75 51.17 -26.59
CA LYS A 59 2.95 52.60 -26.90
C LYS A 59 3.56 52.85 -28.30
N GLY A 60 3.16 52.06 -29.30
CA GLY A 60 3.64 52.18 -30.67
C GLY A 60 4.95 51.44 -30.97
N THR A 61 5.60 50.85 -29.98
CA THR A 61 6.79 49.99 -30.16
C THR A 61 6.40 48.52 -30.14
N LEU A 62 6.95 47.76 -31.06
CA LEU A 62 6.71 46.32 -31.15
C LEU A 62 7.73 45.56 -30.30
N ILE A 63 7.25 44.76 -29.35
CA ILE A 63 8.08 44.01 -28.40
C ILE A 63 7.98 42.52 -28.70
N PHE A 64 9.13 41.85 -28.87
CA PHE A 64 9.20 40.40 -29.03
C PHE A 64 8.87 39.69 -27.71
N ASN A 65 7.82 38.87 -27.71
CA ASN A 65 7.43 38.03 -26.58
C ASN A 65 8.27 36.75 -26.58
N GLN A 66 9.55 36.91 -26.22
CA GLN A 66 10.56 35.86 -26.19
C GLN A 66 10.11 34.62 -25.41
N ASN A 67 9.52 34.80 -24.23
CA ASN A 67 9.06 33.69 -23.39
C ASN A 67 7.98 32.87 -24.09
N LEU A 68 7.01 33.52 -24.76
CA LEU A 68 5.96 32.83 -25.51
C LEU A 68 6.53 32.06 -26.71
N PHE A 69 7.52 32.62 -27.41
CA PHE A 69 8.17 31.98 -28.54
C PHE A 69 8.98 30.73 -28.15
N VAL A 70 9.79 30.84 -27.08
CA VAL A 70 10.56 29.71 -26.53
C VAL A 70 9.61 28.59 -26.09
N GLN A 71 8.56 28.93 -25.34
CA GLN A 71 7.54 27.96 -24.94
C GLN A 71 6.89 27.27 -26.14
N PHE A 72 6.59 28.02 -27.21
CA PHE A 72 5.98 27.45 -28.42
C PHE A 72 6.91 26.45 -29.14
N LEU A 73 8.20 26.76 -29.26
CA LEU A 73 9.17 25.89 -29.94
C LEU A 73 9.44 24.57 -29.19
N GLU A 74 9.40 24.61 -27.85
CA GLU A 74 9.62 23.43 -27.01
C GLU A 74 8.41 22.46 -27.00
N GLN A 75 7.21 22.92 -27.37
CA GLN A 75 5.96 22.17 -27.21
C GLN A 75 5.66 21.11 -28.30
N LYS A 76 6.13 21.26 -29.55
CA LYS A 76 5.58 20.45 -30.67
C LYS A 76 6.10 19.00 -30.78
N ASN A 77 7.10 18.57 -30.01
CA ASN A 77 7.48 17.15 -30.06
C ASN A 77 6.44 16.22 -29.37
N TYR A 78 5.38 16.74 -28.72
CA TYR A 78 4.55 15.94 -27.80
C TYR A 78 3.02 16.09 -27.92
N LEU A 79 2.52 17.02 -28.74
CA LEU A 79 1.10 17.44 -28.71
C LEU A 79 0.31 17.01 -29.96
N ASN A 80 0.58 15.84 -30.53
CA ASN A 80 -0.22 15.39 -31.68
C ASN A 80 -1.70 15.09 -31.32
N ASN A 81 -2.09 15.02 -30.03
CA ASN A 81 -3.48 14.76 -29.60
C ASN A 81 -3.84 15.24 -28.16
N SER A 82 -3.19 16.27 -27.60
CA SER A 82 -3.48 16.72 -26.21
C SER A 82 -4.15 18.09 -26.15
N TYR A 83 -5.26 18.18 -25.41
CA TYR A 83 -6.00 19.41 -25.09
C TYR A 83 -5.44 20.15 -23.86
N THR A 84 -4.34 19.68 -23.26
CA THR A 84 -3.71 20.27 -22.08
C THR A 84 -2.23 20.55 -22.32
N GLN A 85 -1.72 21.64 -21.74
CA GLN A 85 -0.29 22.00 -21.73
C GLN A 85 0.56 21.08 -20.83
N TYR A 86 -0.08 20.29 -19.97
CA TYR A 86 0.57 19.40 -19.01
C TYR A 86 0.86 18.04 -19.64
N LYS A 87 2.05 17.49 -19.35
CA LYS A 87 2.47 16.11 -19.71
C LYS A 87 1.48 15.08 -19.11
N ASN A 88 1.58 13.81 -19.51
CA ASN A 88 0.82 12.66 -18.94
C ASN A 88 1.12 12.36 -17.44
N LYS A 89 1.46 13.37 -16.64
CA LYS A 89 1.74 13.25 -15.21
C LYS A 89 0.77 14.16 -14.46
N VAL A 90 0.03 13.60 -13.51
CA VAL A 90 -0.77 14.39 -12.57
C VAL A 90 0.17 14.95 -11.50
N GLY A 91 0.02 16.23 -11.16
CA GLY A 91 0.80 16.84 -10.10
C GLY A 91 0.41 18.30 -9.85
N ILE A 92 0.84 18.82 -8.71
CA ILE A 92 0.66 20.22 -8.34
C ILE A 92 1.77 21.04 -9.02
N THR A 93 1.40 22.16 -9.64
CA THR A 93 2.33 23.04 -10.36
C THR A 93 2.25 24.47 -9.83
N ILE A 94 3.40 25.15 -9.75
CA ILE A 94 3.48 26.60 -9.57
C ILE A 94 4.24 27.15 -10.78
N ASP A 95 3.60 28.07 -11.51
CA ASP A 95 4.12 28.67 -12.75
C ASP A 95 4.52 27.65 -13.82
N GLY A 96 3.68 26.61 -14.02
CA GLY A 96 3.88 25.60 -15.06
C GLY A 96 4.99 24.57 -14.78
N LYS A 97 5.71 24.68 -13.65
CA LYS A 97 6.66 23.66 -13.17
C LYS A 97 6.03 22.83 -12.06
N TYR A 98 6.19 21.51 -12.13
CA TYR A 98 5.74 20.62 -11.05
C TYR A 98 6.49 20.91 -9.76
N LEU A 99 5.82 20.82 -8.61
CA LEU A 99 6.47 20.97 -7.30
C LEU A 99 7.68 20.02 -7.17
N LYS A 100 7.59 18.79 -7.69
CA LYS A 100 8.71 17.81 -7.68
C LYS A 100 9.93 18.26 -8.50
N GLN A 101 9.76 19.16 -9.46
CA GLN A 101 10.85 19.72 -10.27
C GLN A 101 11.47 20.96 -9.63
N ARG A 102 10.81 21.52 -8.63
CA ARG A 102 11.39 22.59 -7.81
C ARG A 102 12.11 21.92 -6.65
N ASN A 103 13.41 22.12 -6.56
CA ASN A 103 14.21 21.71 -5.39
C ASN A 103 13.92 22.59 -4.14
N GLU A 104 12.85 23.39 -4.18
CA GLU A 104 12.51 24.45 -3.21
C GLU A 104 11.31 24.08 -2.33
N VAL A 105 10.73 22.89 -2.50
CA VAL A 105 9.50 22.49 -1.79
C VAL A 105 9.87 21.51 -0.69
N SER A 106 9.79 21.97 0.56
CA SER A 106 9.98 21.16 1.76
C SER A 106 8.67 21.13 2.56
N LEU A 107 8.38 19.99 3.19
CA LEU A 107 7.37 19.95 4.24
C LEU A 107 7.92 20.70 5.45
N VAL A 108 7.27 21.79 5.87
CA VAL A 108 7.72 22.62 7.00
C VAL A 108 6.61 22.70 8.04
N TRP A 109 6.97 22.55 9.31
CA TRP A 109 6.12 22.79 10.47
C TRP A 109 6.97 23.47 11.57
N PRO A 110 6.35 24.18 12.53
CA PRO A 110 7.07 24.76 13.65
C PRO A 110 7.91 23.72 14.40
N PHE A 111 9.15 24.08 14.75
CA PHE A 111 10.09 23.23 15.50
C PHE A 111 10.53 21.94 14.79
N LYS A 112 10.33 21.85 13.46
CA LYS A 112 10.84 20.72 12.64
C LYS A 112 12.34 20.48 12.83
N ASP A 113 13.08 21.56 13.04
CA ASP A 113 14.52 21.66 13.27
C ASP A 113 14.89 21.55 14.76
N CYS A 114 14.02 20.97 15.58
CA CYS A 114 14.28 20.72 16.98
C CYS A 114 14.26 19.22 17.32
N ILE A 115 15.01 18.89 18.37
CA ILE A 115 14.87 17.64 19.11
C ILE A 115 13.98 17.91 20.32
N LEU A 116 12.84 17.23 20.37
CA LEU A 116 11.95 17.25 21.51
C LEU A 116 12.33 16.11 22.47
N GLU A 117 12.87 16.47 23.64
CA GLU A 117 13.17 15.49 24.70
C GLU A 117 11.92 14.68 25.03
N GLY A 118 10.78 15.36 25.21
CA GLY A 118 9.44 14.76 25.33
C GLY A 118 9.42 13.59 26.31
N GLY A 119 9.33 13.88 27.61
CA GLY A 119 9.40 12.86 28.65
C GLY A 119 8.59 13.21 29.88
N GLN A 120 7.87 12.21 30.39
CA GLN A 120 7.22 12.22 31.70
C GLN A 120 8.05 11.32 32.63
N SER A 121 8.65 11.89 33.67
CA SER A 121 9.49 11.16 34.65
C SER A 121 8.66 10.24 35.55
N ARG A 122 7.40 10.61 35.81
CA ARG A 122 6.39 9.87 36.57
C ARG A 122 5.05 10.03 35.87
N GLU A 123 4.18 9.03 35.94
CA GLU A 123 2.84 9.04 35.31
C GLU A 123 1.95 10.25 35.72
N GLU A 124 2.31 10.96 36.79
CA GLU A 124 1.55 12.07 37.36
C GLU A 124 2.19 13.47 37.15
N GLU A 125 3.43 13.56 36.62
CA GLU A 125 4.15 14.84 36.50
C GLU A 125 3.91 15.52 35.14
N LYS A 126 3.36 16.74 35.13
CA LYS A 126 3.33 17.61 33.94
C LYS A 126 4.66 18.41 33.90
N ARG A 127 5.53 18.10 32.93
CA ARG A 127 6.80 18.81 32.70
C ARG A 127 6.64 19.75 31.50
N GLU A 128 7.33 20.90 31.52
CA GLU A 128 7.46 21.73 30.33
C GLU A 128 8.27 21.00 29.25
N GLU A 129 7.78 21.04 28.02
CA GLU A 129 8.41 20.41 26.87
C GLU A 129 9.57 21.27 26.36
N ILE A 130 10.77 20.71 26.38
CA ILE A 130 11.98 21.40 25.94
C ILE A 130 12.27 21.00 24.48
N PHE A 131 12.30 22.02 23.62
CA PHE A 131 12.72 21.90 22.22
C PHE A 131 14.15 22.40 22.08
N PHE A 132 15.07 21.50 21.80
CA PHE A 132 16.46 21.85 21.51
C PHE A 132 16.61 22.09 20.01
N ASN A 133 16.93 23.32 19.60
CA ASN A 133 17.17 23.63 18.20
C ASN A 133 18.48 22.97 17.72
N GLU A 134 18.44 22.31 16.56
CA GLU A 134 19.57 21.55 15.98
C GLU A 134 20.83 22.39 15.73
N PHE A 135 20.71 23.72 15.59
CA PHE A 135 21.86 24.61 15.40
C PHE A 135 22.30 25.30 16.68
N LEU A 136 21.34 25.78 17.49
CA LEU A 136 21.64 26.58 18.68
C LEU A 136 22.04 25.75 19.90
N ALA A 137 21.59 24.49 19.99
CA ALA A 137 21.73 23.63 21.16
C ALA A 137 22.45 22.30 20.84
N GLN A 138 23.50 22.37 20.03
CA GLN A 138 24.22 21.17 19.55
C GLN A 138 24.85 20.36 20.68
N ASP A 139 25.42 21.03 21.68
CA ASP A 139 26.09 20.38 22.81
C ASP A 139 25.07 19.65 23.68
N GLU A 140 23.93 20.29 23.98
CA GLU A 140 22.84 19.70 24.73
C GLU A 140 22.22 18.52 23.98
N ILE A 141 22.01 18.64 22.67
CA ILE A 141 21.49 17.53 21.84
C ILE A 141 22.48 16.37 21.84
N THR A 142 23.78 16.65 21.70
CA THR A 142 24.81 15.60 21.70
C THR A 142 24.77 14.84 23.02
N GLN A 143 24.81 15.55 24.15
CA GLN A 143 24.72 14.94 25.48
C GLN A 143 23.39 14.19 25.68
N LEU A 144 22.28 14.75 25.20
CA LEU A 144 20.96 14.13 25.29
C LEU A 144 20.95 12.80 24.53
N LEU A 145 21.46 12.76 23.31
CA LEU A 145 21.37 11.61 22.41
C LEU A 145 22.54 10.61 22.54
N GLU A 146 23.53 10.90 23.38
CA GLU A 146 24.60 9.96 23.72
C GLU A 146 24.02 8.64 24.29
N PRO A 147 24.64 7.48 24.00
CA PRO A 147 24.25 6.20 24.57
C PRO A 147 24.18 6.26 26.10
N LYS A 148 23.08 5.76 26.68
CA LYS A 148 22.87 5.75 28.12
C LYS A 148 23.25 4.41 28.71
N VAL A 149 23.84 4.42 29.91
CA VAL A 149 24.15 3.19 30.64
C VAL A 149 22.87 2.61 31.23
N PHE A 150 22.58 1.34 30.93
CA PHE A 150 21.49 0.64 31.59
C PHE A 150 21.82 0.38 33.06
N THR A 151 20.98 0.89 33.96
CA THR A 151 21.11 0.69 35.41
C THR A 151 19.99 -0.23 35.90
N ASN A 152 20.20 -0.88 37.05
CA ASN A 152 19.22 -1.80 37.67
C ASN A 152 18.75 -2.94 36.75
N ALA A 153 19.63 -3.43 35.88
CA ALA A 153 19.31 -4.52 34.97
C ALA A 153 19.10 -5.84 35.74
N LYS A 154 17.99 -6.52 35.43
CA LYS A 154 17.59 -7.78 36.03
C LYS A 154 17.22 -8.77 34.93
N ARG A 155 17.48 -10.06 35.17
CA ARG A 155 17.00 -11.16 34.34
C ARG A 155 15.75 -11.75 35.00
N ILE A 156 14.68 -11.91 34.24
CA ILE A 156 13.44 -12.53 34.70
C ILE A 156 13.25 -13.83 33.92
N ASP A 157 13.17 -14.95 34.64
CA ASP A 157 12.84 -16.25 34.09
C ASP A 157 11.70 -16.91 34.88
N LYS A 158 11.38 -18.18 34.56
CA LYS A 158 10.32 -18.94 35.23
C LYS A 158 10.51 -19.09 36.75
N ASP A 159 11.73 -18.92 37.25
CA ASP A 159 12.09 -19.07 38.66
C ASP A 159 12.16 -17.70 39.39
N GLY A 160 11.89 -16.58 38.69
CA GLY A 160 11.80 -15.23 39.25
C GLY A 160 12.87 -14.25 38.77
N GLU A 161 13.09 -13.17 39.54
CA GLU A 161 14.08 -12.12 39.24
C GLU A 161 15.48 -12.52 39.74
N LYS A 162 16.49 -12.32 38.89
CA LYS A 162 17.91 -12.56 39.19
C LYS A 162 18.77 -11.36 38.75
N PRO A 163 19.93 -11.11 39.39
CA PRO A 163 20.89 -10.13 38.90
C PRO A 163 21.31 -10.44 37.45
N LEU A 164 21.52 -9.42 36.63
CA LEU A 164 22.08 -9.59 35.30
C LEU A 164 23.61 -9.51 35.37
N ASP A 165 24.29 -10.63 35.12
CA ASP A 165 25.76 -10.65 35.03
C ASP A 165 26.24 -10.13 33.66
N GLN A 166 25.69 -10.70 32.58
CA GLN A 166 26.01 -10.31 31.20
C GLN A 166 24.83 -10.57 30.26
N PHE A 167 24.81 -9.84 29.15
CA PHE A 167 23.90 -10.11 28.03
C PHE A 167 24.32 -11.35 27.26
N SER A 168 23.33 -12.15 26.88
CA SER A 168 23.49 -13.21 25.89
C SER A 168 23.76 -12.58 24.54
N ARG A 169 24.78 -13.06 23.82
CA ARG A 169 25.17 -12.52 22.52
C ARG A 169 25.32 -13.63 21.48
N ASN A 170 25.03 -13.31 20.22
CA ASN A 170 25.28 -14.21 19.09
C ASN A 170 26.75 -14.12 18.61
N GLU A 171 27.10 -14.89 17.56
CA GLU A 171 28.44 -14.94 16.96
C GLU A 171 28.94 -13.57 16.48
N ASN A 172 28.01 -12.67 16.09
CA ASN A 172 28.31 -11.31 15.65
C ASN A 172 28.33 -10.31 16.81
N GLY A 173 28.35 -10.79 18.07
CA GLY A 173 28.35 -9.99 19.27
C GLY A 173 27.07 -9.22 19.53
N THR A 174 25.96 -9.50 18.84
CA THR A 174 24.67 -8.79 19.05
C THR A 174 23.89 -9.42 20.19
N ILE A 175 23.28 -8.59 21.04
CA ILE A 175 22.41 -9.05 22.14
C ILE A 175 21.24 -9.90 21.60
N THR A 176 21.00 -11.05 22.22
CA THR A 176 19.91 -11.99 21.88
C THR A 176 18.84 -12.11 22.96
N ASP A 177 18.99 -11.41 24.08
CA ASP A 177 17.99 -11.41 25.15
C ASP A 177 16.73 -10.63 24.74
N ASN A 178 15.59 -11.01 25.31
CA ASN A 178 14.39 -10.17 25.28
C ASN A 178 14.59 -9.00 26.25
N LEU A 179 14.50 -7.77 25.75
CA LEU A 179 14.77 -6.56 26.54
C LEU A 179 13.46 -5.82 26.86
N ASN A 180 13.24 -5.53 28.15
CA ASN A 180 12.24 -4.58 28.60
C ASN A 180 12.97 -3.36 29.17
N ILE A 181 12.86 -2.21 28.50
CA ILE A 181 13.58 -0.98 28.83
C ILE A 181 12.59 0.05 29.35
N LYS A 182 12.75 0.43 30.62
CA LYS A 182 11.97 1.51 31.24
C LYS A 182 12.72 2.83 31.09
N GLY A 183 12.14 3.78 30.36
CA GLY A 183 12.70 5.12 30.19
C GLY A 183 12.08 5.88 29.03
N ASN A 184 12.65 7.04 28.71
CA ASN A 184 12.26 7.78 27.52
C ASN A 184 12.68 6.99 26.26
N ASN A 185 11.70 6.71 25.40
CA ASN A 185 11.92 5.93 24.19
C ASN A 185 12.91 6.58 23.21
N LEU A 186 13.00 7.91 23.13
CA LEU A 186 14.00 8.57 22.27
C LEU A 186 15.42 8.23 22.73
N LEU A 187 15.69 8.34 24.04
CA LEU A 187 16.99 8.00 24.63
C LEU A 187 17.30 6.50 24.50
N ALA A 188 16.29 5.66 24.72
CA ALA A 188 16.42 4.22 24.57
C ALA A 188 16.75 3.83 23.12
N LEU A 189 16.06 4.40 22.12
CA LEU A 189 16.31 4.15 20.70
C LEU A 189 17.73 4.57 20.30
N HIS A 190 18.22 5.72 20.78
CA HIS A 190 19.58 6.17 20.53
C HIS A 190 20.63 5.26 21.17
N THR A 191 20.38 4.77 22.38
CA THR A 191 21.24 3.79 23.06
C THR A 191 21.27 2.46 22.31
N LEU A 192 20.11 1.98 21.84
CA LEU A 192 19.99 0.72 21.09
C LEU A 192 20.64 0.79 19.70
N LYS A 193 20.90 1.99 19.17
CA LYS A 193 21.46 2.17 17.84
C LYS A 193 22.85 1.54 17.69
N GLU A 194 23.68 1.58 18.72
CA GLU A 194 25.02 0.98 18.69
C GLU A 194 24.97 -0.55 18.49
N GLU A 195 23.93 -1.19 19.03
CA GLU A 195 23.77 -2.64 19.01
C GLU A 195 22.92 -3.12 17.82
N PHE A 196 21.87 -2.38 17.44
CA PHE A 196 20.79 -2.88 16.58
C PHE A 196 20.58 -2.14 15.26
N THR A 197 21.49 -1.25 14.85
CA THR A 197 21.44 -0.63 13.51
C THR A 197 21.35 -1.69 12.41
N ASP A 198 20.37 -1.52 11.51
CA ASP A 198 20.04 -2.44 10.41
C ASP A 198 19.74 -3.90 10.83
N LYS A 199 19.39 -4.18 12.09
CA LYS A 199 19.15 -5.55 12.58
C LYS A 199 17.68 -5.85 12.92
N VAL A 200 16.85 -4.82 13.11
CA VAL A 200 15.46 -5.00 13.53
C VAL A 200 14.57 -5.42 12.35
N LYS A 201 13.86 -6.53 12.49
CA LYS A 201 13.00 -7.07 11.41
C LYS A 201 11.61 -6.44 11.38
N LEU A 202 11.06 -6.12 12.54
CA LEU A 202 9.71 -5.58 12.71
C LEU A 202 9.76 -4.53 13.82
N ILE A 203 9.21 -3.35 13.55
CA ILE A 203 8.85 -2.37 14.57
C ILE A 203 7.34 -2.22 14.52
N TYR A 204 6.69 -2.40 15.66
CA TYR A 204 5.28 -2.10 15.85
C TYR A 204 5.16 -1.03 16.93
N ILE A 205 4.42 0.04 16.65
CA ILE A 205 4.16 1.10 17.63
C ILE A 205 2.70 1.54 17.60
N ASP A 206 2.21 1.90 18.78
CA ASP A 206 0.89 2.47 19.04
C ASP A 206 1.09 3.82 19.76
N PRO A 207 1.44 4.89 19.02
CA PRO A 207 1.72 6.21 19.58
C PRO A 207 0.44 6.89 20.11
N PRO A 208 0.55 7.97 20.92
CA PRO A 208 -0.61 8.77 21.30
C PRO A 208 -1.33 9.34 20.07
N TYR A 209 -2.66 9.30 20.09
CA TYR A 209 -3.50 9.65 18.94
C TYR A 209 -3.79 11.16 18.82
N ASN A 210 -3.38 11.97 19.80
CA ASN A 210 -3.61 13.41 19.92
C ASN A 210 -5.10 13.78 19.79
N THR A 211 -5.97 13.08 20.52
CA THR A 211 -7.43 13.26 20.45
C THR A 211 -7.94 14.43 21.28
N GLY A 212 -7.09 15.01 22.13
CA GLY A 212 -7.49 16.02 23.11
C GLY A 212 -8.34 15.47 24.26
N SER A 213 -8.48 14.14 24.36
CA SER A 213 -9.15 13.47 25.48
C SER A 213 -8.13 12.69 26.31
N ASP A 214 -7.79 13.24 27.49
CA ASP A 214 -6.81 12.70 28.45
C ASP A 214 -7.30 11.41 29.13
N SER A 215 -7.68 10.39 28.36
CA SER A 215 -8.04 9.07 28.90
C SER A 215 -6.82 8.16 29.11
N PHE A 216 -5.64 8.55 28.61
CA PHE A 216 -4.38 7.85 28.81
C PHE A 216 -3.34 8.76 29.48
N LYS A 217 -2.49 8.19 30.34
CA LYS A 217 -1.47 8.86 31.18
C LYS A 217 -0.24 9.37 30.40
N TYR A 218 -0.44 9.90 29.20
CA TYR A 218 0.55 10.63 28.41
C TYR A 218 -0.06 11.97 27.99
N ASN A 219 0.76 12.98 27.70
CA ASN A 219 0.26 14.25 27.18
C ASN A 219 -0.42 14.03 25.81
N ASP A 220 -1.76 13.97 25.76
CA ASP A 220 -2.55 13.85 24.51
C ASP A 220 -3.05 15.23 24.02
N SER A 221 -2.44 16.30 24.56
CA SER A 221 -2.75 17.70 24.26
C SER A 221 -1.64 18.41 23.49
N PHE A 222 -0.91 17.67 22.66
CA PHE A 222 0.10 18.28 21.80
C PHE A 222 -0.58 19.19 20.77
N THR A 223 -0.02 20.37 20.55
CA THR A 223 -0.26 21.04 19.27
C THR A 223 0.23 20.13 18.14
N GLU A 224 -0.46 20.12 17.00
CA GLU A 224 -0.13 19.28 15.83
C GLU A 224 1.38 19.29 15.50
N SER A 225 2.01 20.47 15.54
CA SER A 225 3.44 20.66 15.30
C SER A 225 4.34 19.93 16.30
N THR A 226 3.90 19.85 17.55
CA THR A 226 4.66 19.18 18.61
C THR A 226 4.56 17.67 18.46
N TRP A 227 3.37 17.15 18.17
CA TRP A 227 3.17 15.73 17.89
C TRP A 227 4.00 15.28 16.68
N LEU A 228 3.98 16.08 15.60
CA LEU A 228 4.81 15.83 14.43
C LEU A 228 6.31 15.79 14.76
N THR A 229 6.80 16.74 15.56
CA THR A 229 8.21 16.78 15.99
C THR A 229 8.56 15.58 16.87
N PHE A 230 7.71 15.25 17.84
CA PHE A 230 7.82 14.09 18.72
C PHE A 230 7.97 12.79 17.92
N MET A 231 7.08 12.57 16.96
CA MET A 231 7.07 11.40 16.09
C MET A 231 8.25 11.40 15.13
N HIS A 232 8.58 12.55 14.52
CA HIS A 232 9.66 12.68 13.55
C HIS A 232 11.01 12.27 14.15
N ASN A 233 11.35 12.77 15.35
CA ASN A 233 12.62 12.47 16.00
C ASN A 233 12.75 10.95 16.25
N ARG A 234 11.67 10.28 16.68
CA ARG A 234 11.65 8.84 16.98
C ARG A 234 11.66 7.97 15.73
N LEU A 235 10.86 8.32 14.73
CA LEU A 235 10.75 7.59 13.46
C LEU A 235 12.08 7.61 12.69
N LYS A 236 12.83 8.72 12.74
CA LYS A 236 14.18 8.79 12.16
C LYS A 236 15.13 7.75 12.74
N VAL A 237 15.13 7.57 14.06
CA VAL A 237 15.99 6.58 14.72
C VAL A 237 15.48 5.17 14.46
N ALA A 238 14.18 4.93 14.59
CA ALA A 238 13.54 3.65 14.28
C ALA A 238 13.86 3.18 12.85
N HIS A 239 13.84 4.09 11.88
CA HIS A 239 14.24 3.81 10.50
C HIS A 239 15.69 3.29 10.43
N SER A 240 16.63 3.83 11.20
CA SER A 240 18.03 3.36 11.21
C SER A 240 18.23 1.98 11.85
N LEU A 241 17.33 1.57 12.74
CA LEU A 241 17.39 0.25 13.38
C LEU A 241 16.87 -0.86 12.45
N LEU A 242 15.97 -0.55 11.53
CA LEU A 242 15.35 -1.54 10.66
C LEU A 242 16.34 -2.14 9.65
N HIS A 243 16.38 -3.47 9.61
CA HIS A 243 17.02 -4.22 8.54
C HIS A 243 16.41 -3.85 7.18
N LYS A 244 17.16 -4.03 6.08
CA LYS A 244 16.73 -3.69 4.72
C LYS A 244 15.37 -4.31 4.34
N SER A 245 15.13 -5.55 4.75
CA SER A 245 13.86 -6.28 4.55
C SER A 245 12.83 -6.07 5.69
N GLY A 246 13.12 -5.17 6.61
CA GLY A 246 12.34 -4.91 7.82
C GLY A 246 11.18 -3.96 7.55
N VAL A 247 10.18 -4.01 8.43
CA VAL A 247 8.96 -3.22 8.30
C VAL A 247 8.61 -2.48 9.58
N LEU A 248 8.04 -1.29 9.42
CA LEU A 248 7.41 -0.50 10.46
C LEU A 248 5.89 -0.61 10.31
N LEU A 249 5.20 -0.87 11.40
CA LEU A 249 3.76 -0.79 11.54
C LEU A 249 3.44 0.26 12.61
N VAL A 250 2.61 1.24 12.26
CA VAL A 250 2.15 2.28 13.18
C VAL A 250 0.64 2.28 13.22
N GLN A 251 0.05 1.95 14.37
CA GLN A 251 -1.38 2.07 14.60
C GLN A 251 -1.75 3.53 14.91
N ILE A 252 -2.89 4.00 14.40
CA ILE A 252 -3.36 5.38 14.58
C ILE A 252 -4.87 5.48 14.31
N ASN A 253 -5.54 6.45 14.93
CA ASN A 253 -6.91 6.82 14.55
C ASN A 253 -6.96 7.62 13.24
N ASP A 254 -8.17 7.97 12.80
CA ASP A 254 -8.41 8.81 11.62
C ASP A 254 -7.82 10.23 11.73
N HIS A 255 -7.82 10.82 12.93
CA HIS A 255 -7.39 12.20 13.17
C HIS A 255 -5.97 12.50 12.63
N ASN A 256 -5.00 11.67 12.98
CA ASN A 256 -3.58 11.87 12.64
C ASN A 256 -3.05 10.98 11.51
N GLN A 257 -3.90 10.09 10.98
CA GLN A 257 -3.49 9.12 9.96
C GLN A 257 -2.84 9.77 8.73
N THR A 258 -3.39 10.89 8.26
CA THR A 258 -2.86 11.58 7.08
C THR A 258 -1.55 12.32 7.37
N TYR A 259 -1.45 13.00 8.51
CA TYR A 259 -0.22 13.68 8.91
C TYR A 259 0.93 12.70 9.15
N LEU A 260 0.64 11.58 9.84
CA LEU A 260 1.58 10.48 10.01
C LEU A 260 2.04 9.90 8.66
N LYS A 261 1.11 9.70 7.71
CA LYS A 261 1.44 9.19 6.38
C LYS A 261 2.42 10.10 5.64
N ILE A 262 2.20 11.41 5.71
CA ILE A 262 3.08 12.41 5.11
C ILE A 262 4.46 12.38 5.78
N LEU A 263 4.50 12.29 7.12
CA LEU A 263 5.74 12.20 7.89
C LEU A 263 6.54 10.93 7.55
N LEU A 264 5.86 9.78 7.45
CA LEU A 264 6.48 8.52 7.04
C LEU A 264 6.97 8.57 5.59
N ASP A 265 6.26 9.24 4.68
CA ASP A 265 6.73 9.47 3.31
C ASP A 265 8.05 10.28 3.28
N ASP A 266 8.26 11.22 4.21
CA ASP A 266 9.51 11.96 4.33
C ASP A 266 10.66 11.06 4.84
N VAL A 267 10.41 10.34 5.95
CA VAL A 267 11.42 9.53 6.64
C VAL A 267 11.78 8.26 5.87
N PHE A 268 10.78 7.51 5.39
CA PHE A 268 10.96 6.21 4.74
C PHE A 268 10.97 6.29 3.21
N ARG A 269 10.64 7.44 2.62
CA ARG A 269 10.36 7.62 1.19
C ARG A 269 9.06 6.97 0.76
N LYS A 270 8.31 7.68 -0.10
CA LYS A 270 6.97 7.27 -0.55
C LYS A 270 6.94 5.92 -1.26
N GLU A 271 7.98 5.60 -2.02
CA GLU A 271 8.12 4.33 -2.75
C GLU A 271 8.16 3.11 -1.83
N ASN A 272 8.53 3.30 -0.56
CA ASN A 272 8.63 2.23 0.44
C ASN A 272 7.32 2.01 1.21
N PHE A 273 6.26 2.75 0.88
CA PHE A 273 4.92 2.48 1.37
C PHE A 273 4.42 1.09 0.92
N ILE A 274 3.98 0.28 1.87
CA ILE A 274 3.49 -1.08 1.61
C ILE A 274 1.96 -1.08 1.56
N ASN A 275 1.27 -0.76 2.65
CA ASN A 275 -0.19 -0.78 2.74
C ASN A 275 -0.72 0.06 3.91
N ILE A 276 -2.03 0.33 3.92
CA ILE A 276 -2.78 0.79 5.09
C ILE A 276 -3.81 -0.30 5.41
N ILE A 277 -3.79 -0.77 6.65
CA ILE A 277 -4.73 -1.76 7.15
C ILE A 277 -5.79 -1.03 7.96
N SER A 278 -7.06 -1.19 7.63
CA SER A 278 -8.19 -0.67 8.39
C SER A 278 -8.64 -1.72 9.40
N VAL A 279 -8.60 -1.39 10.68
CA VAL A 279 -8.98 -2.27 11.78
C VAL A 279 -10.27 -1.79 12.39
N ARG A 280 -11.32 -2.60 12.37
CA ARG A 280 -12.54 -2.34 13.12
C ARG A 280 -12.25 -2.51 14.61
N THR A 281 -12.33 -1.44 15.37
CA THR A 281 -12.12 -1.43 16.83
C THR A 281 -13.39 -1.16 17.62
N LYS A 282 -14.48 -0.72 16.96
CA LYS A 282 -15.76 -0.41 17.61
C LYS A 282 -16.93 -1.02 16.85
N SER A 283 -18.01 -1.28 17.58
CA SER A 283 -19.31 -1.68 17.01
C SER A 283 -20.35 -0.58 17.25
N PRO A 284 -21.28 -0.37 16.31
CA PRO A 284 -22.35 0.62 16.46
C PRO A 284 -23.39 0.11 17.46
N SER A 285 -23.10 0.26 18.76
CA SER A 285 -23.99 -0.15 19.85
C SER A 285 -24.03 0.87 20.99
N GLY A 286 -25.18 1.01 21.64
CA GLY A 286 -25.39 1.86 22.82
C GLY A 286 -25.61 3.34 22.51
N PHE A 287 -25.57 4.20 23.54
CA PHE A 287 -25.86 5.64 23.43
C PHE A 287 -24.97 6.42 22.45
N LYS A 288 -23.83 5.86 22.02
CA LYS A 288 -22.92 6.48 21.04
C LYS A 288 -23.45 6.43 19.60
N THR A 289 -24.50 5.67 19.30
CA THR A 289 -25.17 5.64 17.99
C THR A 289 -26.29 6.67 17.85
N VAL A 290 -26.51 7.52 18.87
CA VAL A 290 -27.57 8.55 18.87
C VAL A 290 -27.20 9.74 17.96
N ASN A 291 -25.91 9.93 17.67
CA ASN A 291 -25.45 10.92 16.70
C ASN A 291 -25.79 10.47 15.28
N LEU A 292 -26.47 11.34 14.51
CA LEU A 292 -26.92 11.08 13.12
C LEU A 292 -25.79 11.02 12.07
N GLY A 293 -24.53 11.19 12.48
CA GLY A 293 -23.37 11.16 11.59
C GLY A 293 -22.87 9.74 11.28
N LEU A 294 -21.86 9.65 10.40
CA LEU A 294 -21.17 8.39 10.15
C LEU A 294 -20.48 7.92 11.44
N PHE A 295 -20.79 6.70 11.89
CA PHE A 295 -20.19 6.13 13.07
C PHE A 295 -18.73 5.73 12.79
N GLU A 296 -17.80 6.30 13.55
CA GLU A 296 -16.38 5.99 13.45
C GLU A 296 -16.08 4.67 14.16
N THR A 297 -15.66 3.66 13.38
CA THR A 297 -15.43 2.29 13.86
C THR A 297 -14.00 1.82 13.65
N ALA A 298 -13.26 2.53 12.80
CA ALA A 298 -12.01 2.05 12.23
C ALA A 298 -10.81 2.85 12.75
N GLU A 299 -9.76 2.12 13.11
CA GLU A 299 -8.40 2.62 13.24
C GLU A 299 -7.57 2.10 12.06
N TYR A 300 -6.35 2.61 11.92
CA TYR A 300 -5.50 2.34 10.78
C TYR A 300 -4.12 1.90 11.23
N ILE A 301 -3.54 0.92 10.55
CA ILE A 301 -2.13 0.55 10.70
C ILE A 301 -1.42 0.89 9.40
N LEU A 302 -0.50 1.86 9.46
CA LEU A 302 0.35 2.23 8.33
C LEU A 302 1.56 1.29 8.29
N MET A 303 1.78 0.66 7.14
CA MET A 303 2.87 -0.29 6.93
C MET A 303 3.90 0.27 5.94
N TYR A 304 5.15 0.39 6.38
CA TYR A 304 6.29 0.83 5.58
C TYR A 304 7.42 -0.18 5.63
N GLY A 305 8.08 -0.40 4.50
CA GLY A 305 9.35 -1.12 4.47
C GLY A 305 10.52 -0.18 4.66
N LYS A 306 11.64 -0.67 5.18
CA LYS A 306 12.93 0.02 5.03
C LYS A 306 13.31 0.11 3.55
N SER A 307 13.17 -1.02 2.85
CA SER A 307 13.18 -1.12 1.40
C SER A 307 12.07 -2.07 0.97
N LYS A 308 11.06 -1.55 0.27
CA LYS A 308 9.90 -2.34 -0.17
C LYS A 308 10.29 -3.50 -1.09
N ASN A 309 11.31 -3.31 -1.93
CA ASN A 309 11.77 -4.33 -2.88
C ASN A 309 12.45 -5.53 -2.18
N ASP A 310 13.00 -5.33 -0.99
CA ASP A 310 13.65 -6.38 -0.21
C ASP A 310 12.69 -7.05 0.79
N PHE A 311 11.50 -6.48 0.97
CA PHE A 311 10.46 -7.06 1.81
C PHE A 311 9.75 -8.20 1.08
N LYS A 312 9.69 -9.36 1.72
CA LYS A 312 8.94 -10.53 1.24
C LYS A 312 7.71 -10.72 2.12
N TYR A 313 6.54 -10.63 1.49
CA TYR A 313 5.28 -10.86 2.18
C TYR A 313 5.12 -12.35 2.49
N ASN A 314 4.72 -12.67 3.71
CA ASN A 314 4.26 -14.00 4.09
C ASN A 314 2.72 -13.97 4.14
N PRO A 315 2.00 -14.54 3.16
CA PRO A 315 0.55 -14.50 3.13
C PRO A 315 -0.05 -15.10 4.40
N GLN A 316 -0.86 -14.30 5.09
CA GLN A 316 -1.65 -14.76 6.23
C GLN A 316 -3.04 -15.15 5.75
N TYR A 317 -3.68 -16.04 6.50
CA TYR A 317 -4.99 -16.60 6.17
C TYR A 317 -5.89 -16.50 7.40
N VAL A 318 -7.18 -16.26 7.15
CA VAL A 318 -8.22 -16.20 8.19
C VAL A 318 -9.35 -17.12 7.83
N ASP A 319 -10.14 -17.51 8.83
CA ASP A 319 -11.36 -18.27 8.62
C ASP A 319 -12.28 -17.54 7.64
N SER A 320 -12.73 -18.23 6.60
CA SER A 320 -13.67 -17.69 5.63
C SER A 320 -15.10 -18.17 5.84
N GLY A 321 -15.31 -19.13 6.75
CA GLY A 321 -16.51 -19.95 6.79
C GLY A 321 -16.69 -20.78 5.51
N TYR A 322 -17.83 -21.47 5.45
CA TYR A 322 -18.22 -22.25 4.29
C TYR A 322 -18.54 -21.35 3.08
N ASP A 323 -18.00 -21.70 1.92
CA ASP A 323 -18.24 -20.98 0.67
C ASP A 323 -19.34 -21.71 -0.12
N GLU A 324 -20.55 -21.15 -0.10
CA GLU A 324 -21.74 -21.75 -0.71
C GLU A 324 -21.63 -22.03 -2.21
N ASN A 325 -20.61 -21.49 -2.90
CA ASN A 325 -20.35 -21.79 -4.30
C ASN A 325 -19.76 -23.19 -4.53
N TYR A 326 -19.26 -23.86 -3.47
CA TYR A 326 -18.70 -25.22 -3.54
C TYR A 326 -19.79 -26.27 -3.51
N THR A 327 -20.63 -26.30 -4.54
CA THR A 327 -21.76 -27.22 -4.58
C THR A 327 -21.47 -28.55 -5.28
N GLY A 328 -20.44 -28.60 -6.12
CA GLY A 328 -20.11 -29.80 -6.90
C GLY A 328 -19.50 -30.89 -6.03
N TYR A 329 -19.85 -32.14 -6.29
CA TYR A 329 -19.31 -33.30 -5.58
C TYR A 329 -18.98 -34.43 -6.54
N ILE A 330 -17.78 -34.99 -6.42
CA ILE A 330 -17.36 -36.17 -7.18
C ILE A 330 -17.57 -37.39 -6.29
N THR A 331 -18.51 -38.26 -6.67
CA THR A 331 -18.88 -39.42 -5.83
C THR A 331 -17.84 -40.54 -5.85
N ASN A 332 -16.99 -40.57 -6.87
CA ASN A 332 -15.98 -41.61 -7.14
C ASN A 332 -14.60 -41.00 -7.46
N ILE A 333 -14.08 -40.12 -6.60
CA ILE A 333 -12.85 -39.34 -6.84
C ILE A 333 -11.61 -40.18 -7.13
N THR A 334 -11.59 -41.44 -6.69
CA THR A 334 -10.49 -42.39 -6.90
C THR A 334 -10.42 -42.96 -8.31
N GLU A 335 -11.48 -42.81 -9.12
CA GLU A 335 -11.49 -43.21 -10.52
C GLU A 335 -10.74 -42.23 -11.42
N GLU A 336 -10.49 -42.62 -12.66
CA GLU A 336 -9.93 -41.72 -13.68
C GLU A 336 -10.85 -40.51 -13.90
N PRO A 337 -10.31 -39.28 -14.09
CA PRO A 337 -11.11 -38.06 -14.19
C PRO A 337 -12.22 -38.12 -15.24
N GLU A 338 -11.96 -38.75 -16.39
CA GLU A 338 -12.95 -38.91 -17.46
C GLU A 338 -14.18 -39.75 -17.07
N LYS A 339 -14.08 -40.51 -15.97
CA LYS A 339 -15.14 -41.37 -15.40
C LYS A 339 -15.74 -40.82 -14.11
N TRP A 340 -15.36 -39.61 -13.69
CA TRP A 340 -15.92 -39.01 -12.49
C TRP A 340 -17.42 -38.75 -12.65
N ILE A 341 -18.17 -39.17 -11.64
CA ILE A 341 -19.61 -38.98 -11.51
C ILE A 341 -19.81 -37.73 -10.66
N ILE A 342 -20.35 -36.70 -11.32
CA ILE A 342 -20.63 -35.40 -10.72
C ILE A 342 -22.05 -35.40 -10.14
N ASP A 343 -22.15 -35.11 -8.85
CA ASP A 343 -23.39 -34.80 -8.14
C ASP A 343 -23.29 -33.42 -7.48
N ASP A 344 -24.33 -33.03 -6.76
CA ASP A 344 -24.41 -31.77 -6.05
C ASP A 344 -24.63 -32.03 -4.55
N ILE A 345 -23.80 -31.43 -3.69
CA ILE A 345 -23.90 -31.62 -2.24
C ILE A 345 -25.28 -31.20 -1.71
N ARG A 346 -25.93 -30.21 -2.33
CA ARG A 346 -27.25 -29.71 -1.90
C ARG A 346 -28.30 -30.79 -2.12
N LYS A 347 -28.22 -31.50 -3.26
CA LYS A 347 -29.07 -32.66 -3.55
C LYS A 347 -28.83 -33.78 -2.54
N ILE A 348 -27.58 -34.04 -2.19
CA ILE A 348 -27.22 -35.05 -1.18
C ILE A 348 -27.84 -34.71 0.18
N ILE A 349 -27.74 -33.45 0.62
CA ILE A 349 -28.37 -33.00 1.87
C ILE A 349 -29.90 -33.12 1.79
N CYS A 350 -30.54 -32.73 0.69
CA CYS A 350 -31.99 -32.95 0.50
C CYS A 350 -32.39 -34.42 0.71
N ARG A 351 -31.70 -35.35 0.02
CA ARG A 351 -31.96 -36.78 0.13
C ARG A 351 -31.77 -37.29 1.56
N LYS A 352 -30.73 -36.84 2.27
CA LYS A 352 -30.50 -37.17 3.69
C LYS A 352 -31.60 -36.66 4.61
N GLU A 353 -32.20 -35.53 4.29
CA GLU A 353 -33.34 -34.96 5.03
C GLU A 353 -34.69 -35.51 4.56
N GLY A 354 -34.71 -36.54 3.70
CA GLY A 354 -35.92 -37.20 3.23
C GLY A 354 -36.73 -36.41 2.20
N ILE A 355 -36.10 -35.43 1.53
CA ILE A 355 -36.70 -34.67 0.43
C ILE A 355 -35.99 -35.06 -0.86
N ASP A 356 -36.74 -35.60 -1.82
CA ASP A 356 -36.19 -35.95 -3.13
C ASP A 356 -36.02 -34.68 -3.97
N PRO A 357 -34.77 -34.25 -4.28
CA PRO A 357 -34.52 -33.01 -5.00
C PRO A 357 -34.89 -33.08 -6.49
N ASP A 358 -35.06 -34.29 -7.04
CA ASP A 358 -35.33 -34.49 -8.45
C ASP A 358 -36.85 -34.52 -8.76
N THR A 359 -37.69 -34.73 -7.73
CA THR A 359 -39.17 -34.75 -7.86
C THR A 359 -39.89 -33.65 -7.07
N THR A 360 -39.25 -33.08 -6.06
CA THR A 360 -39.87 -32.06 -5.20
C THR A 360 -39.70 -30.65 -5.75
N ASN A 361 -40.78 -29.88 -5.89
CA ASN A 361 -40.67 -28.45 -6.21
C ASN A 361 -40.02 -27.67 -5.04
N GLN A 362 -39.04 -26.81 -5.36
CA GLN A 362 -38.23 -26.03 -4.41
C GLN A 362 -37.65 -26.87 -3.25
N PRO A 363 -36.85 -27.91 -3.56
CA PRO A 363 -36.44 -28.89 -2.55
C PRO A 363 -35.53 -28.26 -1.47
N TYR A 364 -34.66 -27.33 -1.86
CA TYR A 364 -33.75 -26.66 -0.93
C TYR A 364 -34.50 -25.77 0.06
N SER A 365 -35.52 -25.02 -0.39
CA SER A 365 -36.35 -24.19 0.48
C SER A 365 -37.10 -25.03 1.50
N LYS A 366 -37.68 -26.17 1.08
CA LYS A 366 -38.38 -27.09 1.99
C LYS A 366 -37.46 -27.71 3.03
N VAL A 367 -36.22 -28.02 2.67
CA VAL A 367 -35.22 -28.46 3.65
C VAL A 367 -34.92 -27.33 4.64
N LYS A 368 -34.64 -26.11 4.16
CA LYS A 368 -34.39 -24.95 5.02
C LYS A 368 -35.56 -24.65 5.98
N GLU A 369 -36.80 -24.79 5.52
CA GLU A 369 -38.01 -24.67 6.35
C GLU A 369 -38.09 -25.79 7.41
N LYS A 370 -37.70 -27.01 7.05
CA LYS A 370 -37.75 -28.19 7.93
C LYS A 370 -36.71 -28.14 9.05
N ILE A 371 -35.46 -27.79 8.74
CA ILE A 371 -34.34 -27.89 9.70
C ILE A 371 -33.77 -26.53 10.14
N GLY A 372 -34.21 -25.44 9.52
CA GLY A 372 -33.64 -24.11 9.70
C GLY A 372 -32.44 -23.84 8.78
N GLU A 373 -32.31 -22.60 8.31
CA GLU A 373 -31.27 -22.19 7.36
C GLU A 373 -29.86 -22.35 7.93
N GLY A 374 -29.62 -21.98 9.20
CA GLY A 374 -28.31 -22.14 9.84
C GLY A 374 -27.87 -23.60 9.93
N VAL A 375 -28.79 -24.52 10.26
CA VAL A 375 -28.49 -25.96 10.33
C VAL A 375 -28.24 -26.53 8.93
N TYR A 376 -28.99 -26.07 7.92
CA TYR A 376 -28.76 -26.45 6.54
C TYR A 376 -27.36 -26.05 6.06
N ILE A 377 -26.94 -24.80 6.31
CA ILE A 377 -25.58 -24.31 5.96
C ILE A 377 -24.51 -25.09 6.74
N GLN A 378 -24.72 -25.36 8.04
CA GLN A 378 -23.78 -26.16 8.83
C GLN A 378 -23.61 -27.57 8.26
N LYS A 379 -24.70 -28.24 7.86
CA LYS A 379 -24.63 -29.57 7.22
C LYS A 379 -23.87 -29.55 5.90
N LEU A 380 -24.01 -28.49 5.10
CA LEU A 380 -23.20 -28.32 3.88
C LEU A 380 -21.72 -28.13 4.22
N SER A 381 -21.43 -27.28 5.20
CA SER A 381 -20.07 -27.04 5.71
C SER A 381 -19.40 -28.33 6.19
N ASP A 382 -20.07 -29.09 7.05
CA ASP A 382 -19.56 -30.35 7.62
C ASP A 382 -19.32 -31.39 6.52
N PHE A 383 -20.24 -31.48 5.54
CA PHE A 383 -20.09 -32.39 4.41
C PHE A 383 -18.90 -31.99 3.53
N ALA A 384 -18.74 -30.70 3.25
CA ALA A 384 -17.65 -30.19 2.44
C ALA A 384 -16.29 -30.38 3.13
N LEU A 385 -16.21 -30.14 4.44
CA LEU A 385 -14.99 -30.38 5.23
C LEU A 385 -14.60 -31.86 5.25
N ALA A 386 -15.57 -32.76 5.49
CA ALA A 386 -15.31 -34.20 5.53
C ALA A 386 -14.90 -34.79 4.17
N ASN A 387 -15.26 -34.13 3.06
CA ASN A 387 -15.02 -34.60 1.70
C ASN A 387 -14.29 -33.56 0.84
N ALA A 388 -13.34 -32.82 1.45
CA ALA A 388 -12.75 -31.63 0.84
C ALA A 388 -12.06 -31.88 -0.52
N ASP A 389 -11.51 -33.08 -0.73
CA ASP A 389 -10.89 -33.48 -2.00
C ASP A 389 -11.89 -33.86 -3.09
N SER A 390 -13.15 -34.11 -2.73
CA SER A 390 -14.23 -34.48 -3.66
C SER A 390 -15.22 -33.34 -3.91
N VAL A 391 -15.26 -32.35 -3.03
CA VAL A 391 -16.11 -31.15 -3.17
C VAL A 391 -15.38 -30.09 -3.97
N PHE A 392 -16.09 -29.44 -4.89
CA PHE A 392 -15.50 -28.46 -5.79
C PHE A 392 -16.49 -27.36 -6.21
N ARG A 393 -15.93 -26.30 -6.80
CA ARG A 393 -16.68 -25.31 -7.58
C ARG A 393 -16.09 -25.18 -8.97
N LEU A 394 -16.88 -24.70 -9.92
CA LEU A 394 -16.40 -24.34 -11.25
C LEU A 394 -15.94 -22.89 -11.29
N THR A 395 -14.74 -22.66 -11.81
CA THR A 395 -14.16 -21.33 -11.99
C THR A 395 -13.88 -21.04 -13.46
N ALA A 396 -14.07 -19.80 -13.88
CA ALA A 396 -13.79 -19.41 -15.26
C ALA A 396 -12.29 -19.54 -15.60
N ILE A 397 -11.99 -20.02 -16.80
CA ILE A 397 -10.63 -20.05 -17.34
C ILE A 397 -10.44 -18.80 -18.19
N GLY A 398 -9.50 -17.94 -17.79
CA GLY A 398 -9.12 -16.73 -18.53
C GLY A 398 -8.49 -17.03 -19.89
N ASP A 399 -8.52 -16.04 -20.79
CA ASP A 399 -7.99 -16.17 -22.16
C ASP A 399 -6.45 -16.09 -22.21
N ASP A 400 -5.82 -15.66 -21.11
CA ASP A 400 -4.38 -15.65 -20.87
C ASP A 400 -3.82 -16.99 -20.39
N ALA A 401 -4.68 -18.00 -20.23
CA ALA A 401 -4.26 -19.34 -19.82
C ALA A 401 -3.34 -20.01 -20.87
N GLY A 402 -2.50 -20.94 -20.39
CA GLY A 402 -1.59 -21.69 -21.27
C GLY A 402 -2.33 -22.47 -22.37
N LYS A 403 -1.66 -22.65 -23.51
CA LYS A 403 -2.22 -23.28 -24.73
C LYS A 403 -2.94 -24.60 -24.45
N GLU A 404 -2.33 -25.49 -23.68
CA GLU A 404 -2.91 -26.79 -23.32
C GLU A 404 -4.22 -26.67 -22.54
N THR A 405 -4.30 -25.68 -21.63
CA THR A 405 -5.52 -25.40 -20.86
C THR A 405 -6.62 -24.86 -21.77
N LEU A 406 -6.29 -23.96 -22.71
CA LEU A 406 -7.25 -23.42 -23.67
C LEU A 406 -7.76 -24.49 -24.65
N ASP A 407 -6.90 -25.42 -25.07
CA ASP A 407 -7.30 -26.54 -25.94
C ASP A 407 -8.22 -27.52 -25.20
N ALA A 408 -7.92 -27.84 -23.94
CA ALA A 408 -8.77 -28.66 -23.09
C ALA A 408 -10.10 -27.97 -22.76
N LYS A 409 -10.12 -26.64 -22.53
CA LYS A 409 -11.35 -25.82 -22.41
C LYS A 409 -12.27 -26.00 -23.61
N LYS A 410 -11.74 -25.87 -24.83
CA LYS A 410 -12.53 -26.06 -26.08
C LYS A 410 -13.05 -27.49 -26.23
N LYS A 411 -12.26 -28.51 -25.85
CA LYS A 411 -12.71 -29.91 -25.88
C LYS A 411 -13.82 -30.18 -24.85
N SER A 412 -13.69 -29.60 -23.67
CA SER A 412 -14.67 -29.71 -22.58
C SER A 412 -15.99 -29.02 -22.93
N GLN A 413 -15.97 -27.86 -23.58
CA GLN A 413 -17.20 -27.20 -24.07
C GLN A 413 -17.98 -28.06 -25.08
N LYS A 414 -17.29 -28.92 -25.85
CA LYS A 414 -17.94 -29.86 -26.77
C LYS A 414 -18.44 -31.14 -26.09
N ASN A 415 -17.97 -31.43 -24.87
CA ASN A 415 -18.29 -32.62 -24.10
C ASN A 415 -18.58 -32.20 -22.65
N PRO A 416 -19.71 -31.53 -22.38
CA PRO A 416 -19.95 -30.83 -21.13
C PRO A 416 -19.97 -31.74 -19.90
N ASP A 417 -20.31 -33.02 -20.07
CA ASP A 417 -20.41 -34.00 -18.99
C ASP A 417 -19.08 -34.73 -18.68
N LYS A 418 -18.02 -34.46 -19.44
CA LYS A 418 -16.71 -35.12 -19.26
C LYS A 418 -15.69 -34.16 -18.64
N VAL A 419 -14.92 -34.70 -17.70
CA VAL A 419 -13.79 -33.98 -17.10
C VAL A 419 -12.52 -34.26 -17.89
N PHE A 420 -11.79 -33.20 -18.21
CA PHE A 420 -10.50 -33.27 -18.92
C PHE A 420 -9.37 -32.85 -17.98
N LYS A 421 -8.33 -33.68 -17.85
CA LYS A 421 -7.14 -33.38 -17.06
C LYS A 421 -6.06 -32.71 -17.91
N VAL A 422 -5.45 -31.66 -17.39
CA VAL A 422 -4.27 -30.99 -17.95
C VAL A 422 -3.14 -31.07 -16.93
N THR A 423 -2.14 -31.89 -17.22
CA THR A 423 -0.95 -32.08 -16.37
C THR A 423 0.01 -30.90 -16.54
N ARG A 424 0.62 -30.43 -15.45
CA ARG A 424 1.59 -29.32 -15.47
C ARG A 424 2.86 -29.77 -14.75
N GLU A 425 4.03 -29.56 -15.37
CA GLU A 425 5.30 -30.08 -14.83
C GLU A 425 5.71 -29.48 -13.48
N GLN A 426 5.36 -28.21 -13.22
CA GLN A 426 5.77 -27.46 -12.02
C GLN A 426 4.61 -27.06 -11.11
N ASN A 427 3.39 -27.57 -11.37
CA ASN A 427 2.18 -27.15 -10.65
C ASN A 427 1.16 -28.30 -10.58
N ASP A 428 0.17 -28.15 -9.71
CA ASP A 428 -0.98 -29.05 -9.66
C ASP A 428 -1.65 -29.17 -11.04
N SER A 429 -2.11 -30.39 -11.34
CA SER A 429 -2.92 -30.67 -12.53
C SER A 429 -4.22 -29.88 -12.48
N ARG A 430 -4.68 -29.39 -13.64
CA ARG A 430 -5.99 -28.76 -13.77
C ARG A 430 -7.01 -29.78 -14.27
N PHE A 431 -8.23 -29.66 -13.80
CA PHE A 431 -9.36 -30.48 -14.25
C PHE A 431 -10.43 -29.56 -14.81
N ILE A 432 -10.95 -29.87 -15.99
CA ILE A 432 -11.83 -28.98 -16.75
C ILE A 432 -13.15 -29.70 -17.03
N LEU A 433 -14.26 -29.11 -16.61
CA LEU A 433 -15.62 -29.60 -16.81
C LEU A 433 -16.48 -28.47 -17.39
N ASN A 434 -17.25 -28.77 -18.43
CA ASN A 434 -18.09 -27.80 -19.14
C ASN A 434 -17.38 -26.47 -19.50
N GLY A 435 -16.11 -26.54 -19.89
CA GLY A 435 -15.30 -25.35 -20.24
C GLY A 435 -14.83 -24.49 -19.05
N GLN A 436 -15.00 -24.96 -17.82
CA GLN A 436 -14.57 -24.30 -16.59
C GLN A 436 -13.58 -25.18 -15.82
N GLU A 437 -12.73 -24.56 -15.00
CA GLU A 437 -11.77 -25.27 -14.15
C GLU A 437 -12.44 -25.71 -12.84
N ILE A 438 -12.20 -26.95 -12.43
CA ILE A 438 -12.60 -27.51 -11.13
C ILE A 438 -11.61 -27.01 -10.08
N ALA A 439 -12.11 -26.19 -9.15
CA ALA A 439 -11.38 -25.77 -7.96
C ALA A 439 -11.86 -26.61 -6.77
N PHE A 440 -10.98 -27.46 -6.23
CA PHE A 440 -11.29 -28.32 -5.09
C PHE A 440 -11.35 -27.55 -3.77
N TYR A 441 -12.26 -27.97 -2.89
CA TYR A 441 -12.45 -27.35 -1.59
C TYR A 441 -11.23 -27.54 -0.68
N SER A 442 -10.50 -28.65 -0.81
CA SER A 442 -9.26 -28.91 -0.07
C SER A 442 -8.19 -27.83 -0.27
N LYS A 443 -8.18 -27.12 -1.40
CA LYS A 443 -7.27 -25.97 -1.63
C LYS A 443 -7.60 -24.73 -0.78
N LYS A 444 -8.82 -24.65 -0.23
CA LYS A 444 -9.21 -23.61 0.74
C LYS A 444 -8.94 -24.01 2.18
N ILE A 445 -8.73 -25.29 2.44
CA ILE A 445 -8.54 -25.80 3.80
C ILE A 445 -7.10 -25.57 4.25
N LYS A 446 -6.94 -24.99 5.43
CA LYS A 446 -5.65 -24.85 6.10
C LYS A 446 -5.79 -25.15 7.59
N GLU A 447 -4.67 -25.53 8.18
CA GLU A 447 -4.56 -25.67 9.62
C GLU A 447 -4.25 -24.30 10.26
N ILE A 448 -5.16 -23.81 11.09
CA ILE A 448 -5.00 -22.59 11.89
C ILE A 448 -5.33 -22.95 13.34
N ASP A 449 -4.39 -22.67 14.26
CA ASP A 449 -4.53 -22.96 15.69
C ASP A 449 -4.97 -24.42 16.01
N GLY A 450 -4.42 -25.37 15.26
CA GLY A 450 -4.71 -26.81 15.40
C GLY A 450 -6.07 -27.25 14.86
N LYS A 451 -6.80 -26.37 14.15
CA LYS A 451 -8.07 -26.69 13.49
C LYS A 451 -7.94 -26.63 11.97
N SER A 452 -8.45 -27.65 11.30
CA SER A 452 -8.56 -27.68 9.84
C SER A 452 -9.83 -26.93 9.43
N ILE A 453 -9.66 -25.70 8.93
CA ILE A 453 -10.77 -24.80 8.61
C ILE A 453 -10.66 -24.25 7.19
N PRO A 454 -11.78 -23.83 6.58
CA PRO A 454 -11.76 -23.12 5.31
C PRO A 454 -11.19 -21.72 5.52
N THR A 455 -10.31 -21.31 4.61
CA THR A 455 -9.61 -20.05 4.74
C THR A 455 -9.69 -19.18 3.51
N THR A 456 -9.52 -17.88 3.73
CA THR A 456 -9.24 -16.88 2.71
C THR A 456 -7.97 -16.12 3.07
N ILE A 457 -7.36 -15.47 2.08
CA ILE A 457 -6.20 -14.61 2.30
C ILE A 457 -6.62 -13.42 3.17
N LEU A 458 -5.83 -13.12 4.20
CA LEU A 458 -6.02 -11.95 5.05
C LEU A 458 -5.89 -10.68 4.20
N THR A 459 -6.90 -9.82 4.26
CA THR A 459 -6.93 -8.56 3.52
C THR A 459 -6.41 -7.41 4.38
N ASN A 460 -6.40 -6.20 3.82
CA ASN A 460 -6.11 -4.99 4.58
C ASN A 460 -7.34 -4.41 5.29
N ILE A 461 -8.43 -5.17 5.41
CA ILE A 461 -9.61 -4.83 6.21
C ILE A 461 -9.74 -5.92 7.27
N TRP A 462 -9.52 -5.55 8.53
CA TRP A 462 -9.58 -6.44 9.68
C TRP A 462 -10.86 -6.15 10.45
N SER A 463 -11.81 -7.08 10.40
CA SER A 463 -13.12 -6.97 11.07
C SER A 463 -13.31 -8.01 12.17
N ASP A 464 -12.34 -8.89 12.32
CA ASP A 464 -12.28 -10.09 13.17
C ASP A 464 -11.53 -9.85 14.48
N ILE A 465 -11.05 -8.63 14.71
CA ILE A 465 -10.24 -8.25 15.89
C ILE A 465 -11.07 -7.55 16.96
N SER A 466 -12.24 -6.98 16.62
CA SER A 466 -13.14 -6.40 17.62
C SER A 466 -13.92 -7.51 18.34
N LEU A 467 -13.56 -7.77 19.60
CA LEU A 467 -14.39 -8.49 20.57
C LEU A 467 -15.58 -7.64 21.03
#